data_AF-A0ABC9VII3-F1
#
_entry.id   AF-A0ABC9VII3-F1
#
_cell.length_a   1.000
_cell.length_b   1.000
_cell.length_c   1.000
_cell.angle_alpha   90.00
_cell.angle_beta   90.00
_cell.angle_gamma   90.00
#
_symmetry.space_group_name_H-M   'P 1'
#
loop_
_entity.id
_entity.type
_entity.pdbx_description
1 polymer ?
#
loop_
_entity_poly.entity_id
_entity_poly.type
_entity_poly.pdbx_seq_one_letter_code
_entity_poly.pdbx_strand_id
1 'polypeptide(L)'
;MGGLGHTLGIYCEDEKIIEAFAIDKPVARIIINSGTTFGGISATTAVQPSLTLGCGSFGNNITSDNIEPQHLLNIKRLAYGIREMPKQEADVKVENPALV
;
A
#
# COMPACT_ATOMS: atom_id res chain seq x y z
N MET A 1 18.42 4.02 13.17
CA MET A 1 18.65 3.21 11.95
C MET A 1 17.85 3.86 10.82
N GLY A 2 18.48 4.14 9.66
CA GLY A 2 17.94 5.08 8.65
C GLY A 2 17.74 4.48 7.25
N GLY A 3 17.24 3.25 7.14
CA GLY A 3 17.02 2.59 5.85
C GLY A 3 15.76 1.73 5.75
N LEU A 4 14.92 1.75 6.79
CA LEU A 4 13.67 0.98 6.80
C LEU A 4 12.74 1.46 5.70
N GLY A 5 12.19 0.55 4.92
CA GLY A 5 11.26 0.87 3.85
C GLY A 5 11.88 1.39 2.55
N HIS A 6 13.20 1.65 2.48
CA HIS A 6 13.78 2.32 1.31
C HIS A 6 14.12 1.38 0.15
N THR A 7 15.34 0.80 0.14
CA THR A 7 15.82 -0.05 -0.96
C THR A 7 16.81 -1.11 -0.45
N LEU A 8 16.69 -2.34 -0.95
CA LEU A 8 17.74 -3.37 -0.86
C LEU A 8 18.12 -3.86 -2.26
N GLY A 9 19.32 -4.42 -2.38
CA GLY A 9 19.79 -5.10 -3.58
C GLY A 9 20.20 -6.52 -3.26
N ILE A 10 19.91 -7.45 -4.17
CA ILE A 10 20.38 -8.84 -4.11
C ILE A 10 20.99 -9.22 -5.46
N TYR A 11 22.17 -9.84 -5.41
CA TYR A 11 22.79 -10.48 -6.56
C TYR A 11 22.74 -11.99 -6.35
N CYS A 12 21.86 -12.66 -7.09
CA CYS A 12 21.63 -14.09 -6.96
C CYS A 12 20.93 -14.61 -8.23
N GLU A 13 21.21 -15.84 -8.62
CA GLU A 13 20.55 -16.52 -9.74
C GLU A 13 19.56 -17.59 -9.26
N ASP A 14 19.59 -17.97 -7.97
CA ASP A 14 18.65 -18.92 -7.39
C ASP A 14 17.34 -18.21 -7.01
N GLU A 15 16.28 -18.49 -7.78
CA GLU A 15 14.96 -17.90 -7.58
C GLU A 15 14.39 -18.18 -6.19
N LYS A 16 14.67 -19.34 -5.58
CA LYS A 16 14.14 -19.65 -4.24
C LYS A 16 14.73 -18.75 -3.17
N ILE A 17 16.00 -18.41 -3.32
CA ILE A 17 16.69 -17.48 -2.41
C ILE A 17 16.14 -16.07 -2.62
N ILE A 18 15.94 -15.67 -3.88
CA ILE A 18 15.39 -14.35 -4.23
C ILE A 18 13.98 -14.16 -3.66
N GLU A 19 13.10 -15.15 -3.82
CA GLU A 19 11.74 -15.14 -3.28
C GLU A 19 11.74 -15.07 -1.75
N ALA A 20 12.52 -15.93 -1.08
CA ALA A 20 12.62 -15.93 0.37
C ALA A 20 13.16 -14.59 0.91
N PHE A 21 14.12 -13.99 0.19
CA PHE A 21 14.63 -12.66 0.52
C PHE A 21 13.57 -11.58 0.33
N ALA A 22 12.78 -11.66 -0.74
CA ALA A 22 11.76 -10.67 -1.06
C ALA A 22 10.60 -10.63 -0.04
N ILE A 23 10.26 -11.78 0.54
CA ILE A 23 9.15 -11.90 1.49
C ILE A 23 9.49 -11.31 2.86
N ASP A 24 10.71 -11.52 3.36
CA ASP A 24 11.06 -11.23 4.76
C ASP A 24 11.55 -9.79 4.99
N LYS A 25 12.02 -9.11 3.95
CA LYS A 25 12.74 -7.84 4.14
C LYS A 25 11.79 -6.62 4.16
N PRO A 26 11.87 -5.75 5.18
CA PRO A 26 10.96 -4.61 5.34
C PRO A 26 11.42 -3.41 4.49
N VAL A 27 11.42 -3.56 3.16
CA VAL A 27 11.75 -2.49 2.20
C VAL A 27 10.74 -2.41 1.07
N ALA A 28 10.53 -1.22 0.53
CA ALA A 28 9.62 -1.00 -0.59
C ALA A 28 10.18 -1.47 -1.94
N ARG A 29 11.51 -1.44 -2.10
CA ARG A 29 12.19 -1.75 -3.36
C ARG A 29 13.28 -2.78 -3.14
N ILE A 30 13.20 -3.88 -3.88
CA ILE A 30 14.20 -4.93 -3.91
C ILE A 30 14.71 -5.03 -5.34
N ILE A 31 15.97 -4.67 -5.53
CA ILE A 31 16.62 -4.66 -6.85
C ILE A 31 17.39 -5.96 -7.02
N ILE A 32 17.03 -6.74 -8.03
CA ILE A 32 17.64 -8.04 -8.32
C ILE A 32 18.64 -7.86 -9.46
N ASN A 33 19.88 -8.31 -9.26
CA ASN A 33 20.94 -8.35 -10.28
C ASN A 33 21.18 -7.02 -11.02
N SER A 34 20.97 -5.88 -10.35
CA SER A 34 21.17 -4.54 -10.92
C SER A 34 21.64 -3.56 -9.85
N GLY A 35 22.32 -2.49 -10.27
CA GLY A 35 22.79 -1.46 -9.34
C GLY A 35 21.62 -0.75 -8.66
N THR A 36 21.61 -0.70 -7.33
CA THR A 36 20.48 -0.18 -6.53
C THR A 36 20.17 1.29 -6.77
N THR A 37 21.17 2.12 -7.09
CA THR A 37 20.98 3.52 -7.47
C THR A 37 20.11 3.65 -8.72
N PHE A 38 20.49 2.95 -9.79
CA PHE A 38 19.80 3.02 -11.08
C PHE A 38 18.52 2.19 -11.08
N GLY A 39 18.48 1.07 -10.35
CA GLY A 39 17.26 0.28 -10.19
C GLY A 39 16.21 0.99 -9.34
N GLY A 40 16.61 1.63 -8.23
CA GLY A 40 15.67 2.29 -7.33
C GLY A 40 14.87 3.42 -7.99
N ILE A 41 15.52 4.21 -8.84
CA ILE A 41 14.90 5.32 -9.60
C ILE A 41 14.28 4.88 -10.93
N SER A 42 14.37 3.58 -11.27
CA SER A 42 13.94 3.01 -12.53
C SER A 42 14.67 3.44 -13.81
N ALA A 43 15.99 3.62 -13.72
CA ALA A 43 16.85 3.75 -14.90
C ALA A 43 17.20 2.39 -15.53
N THR A 44 17.29 1.32 -14.73
CA THR A 44 17.68 -0.03 -15.20
C THR A 44 16.67 -1.12 -14.89
N THR A 45 15.54 -0.79 -14.25
CA THR A 45 14.47 -1.72 -13.88
C THR A 45 13.13 -1.22 -14.38
N ALA A 46 12.06 -2.01 -14.20
CA ALA A 46 10.71 -1.68 -14.67
C ALA A 46 9.77 -1.19 -13.54
N VAL A 47 10.32 -0.62 -12.47
CA VAL A 47 9.50 0.10 -11.48
C VAL A 47 9.11 1.48 -12.04
N GLN A 48 8.30 2.26 -11.34
CA GLN A 48 7.91 3.56 -11.88
C GLN A 48 9.08 4.57 -11.81
N PRO A 49 9.38 5.32 -12.88
CA PRO A 49 10.51 6.24 -12.88
C PRO A 49 10.24 7.42 -11.94
N SER A 50 11.08 7.59 -10.92
CA SER A 50 10.92 8.67 -9.94
C SER A 50 12.22 8.97 -9.19
N LEU A 51 12.36 10.22 -8.74
CA LEU A 51 13.41 10.67 -7.82
C LEU A 51 12.88 10.90 -6.41
N THR A 52 11.57 10.73 -6.18
CA THR A 52 10.96 10.75 -4.85
C THR A 52 10.49 9.36 -4.51
N LEU A 53 11.20 8.72 -3.58
CA LEU A 53 11.05 7.31 -3.26
C LEU A 53 10.34 7.16 -1.92
N GLY A 54 9.07 6.75 -1.93
CA GLY A 54 8.31 6.53 -0.70
C GLY A 54 8.88 5.35 0.10
N CYS A 55 9.02 5.48 1.43
CA CYS A 55 9.52 4.40 2.29
C CYS A 55 8.39 3.63 3.00
N GLY A 56 7.13 3.85 2.61
CA GLY A 56 5.97 3.25 3.26
C GLY A 56 5.82 3.62 4.73
N SER A 57 4.91 2.93 5.43
CA SER A 57 4.66 3.15 6.85
C SER A 57 5.91 2.86 7.72
N PHE A 58 6.75 1.92 7.29
CA PHE A 58 8.04 1.61 7.94
C PHE A 58 8.99 2.82 8.01
N GLY A 59 8.95 3.70 7.01
CA GLY A 59 9.72 4.95 6.95
C GLY A 59 8.90 6.20 7.29
N ASN A 60 7.71 6.05 7.85
CA ASN A 60 6.79 7.15 8.18
C ASN A 60 6.29 7.94 6.96
N ASN A 61 6.10 7.25 5.82
CA ASN A 61 5.49 7.78 4.59
C ASN A 61 4.09 7.18 4.36
N ILE A 62 3.23 7.91 3.64
CA ILE A 62 1.88 7.46 3.27
C ILE A 62 1.88 6.35 2.22
N THR A 63 2.92 6.28 1.37
CA THR A 63 3.08 5.27 0.32
C THR A 63 4.53 4.76 0.26
N SER A 64 4.69 3.52 -0.22
CA SER A 64 5.96 2.88 -0.59
C SER A 64 6.32 3.09 -2.06
N ASP A 65 5.39 3.64 -2.85
CA ASP A 65 5.54 3.75 -4.29
C ASP A 65 6.63 4.74 -4.68
N ASN A 66 7.11 4.57 -5.91
CA ASN A 66 7.83 5.62 -6.60
C ASN A 66 6.81 6.69 -6.98
N ILE A 67 7.00 7.93 -6.52
CA ILE A 67 5.98 8.97 -6.71
C ILE A 67 5.86 9.33 -8.18
N GLU A 68 4.62 9.36 -8.64
CA GLU A 68 4.20 9.54 -10.02
C GLU A 68 3.11 10.60 -10.16
N PRO A 69 2.81 11.08 -11.38
CA PRO A 69 1.74 12.06 -11.61
C PRO A 69 0.38 11.64 -11.03
N GLN A 70 0.06 10.35 -11.00
CA GLN A 70 -1.19 9.86 -10.40
C GLN A 70 -1.33 10.18 -8.90
N HIS A 71 -0.21 10.31 -8.18
CA HIS A 71 -0.21 10.69 -6.77
C HIS A 71 -0.53 12.18 -6.56
N LEU A 72 -0.46 12.99 -7.63
CA LEU A 72 -0.72 14.43 -7.60
C LEU A 72 -2.13 14.78 -8.09
N LEU A 73 -2.93 13.78 -8.49
CA LEU A 73 -4.26 13.96 -9.05
C LEU A 73 -5.33 13.41 -8.10
N ASN A 74 -6.27 14.28 -7.72
CA ASN A 74 -7.45 13.86 -7.00
C ASN A 74 -8.46 13.22 -7.95
N ILE A 75 -8.96 12.03 -7.61
CA ILE A 75 -9.98 11.33 -8.40
C ILE A 75 -11.38 11.65 -7.85
N LYS A 76 -12.17 12.40 -8.60
CA LYS A 76 -13.59 12.63 -8.30
C LYS A 76 -14.42 11.44 -8.79
N ARG A 77 -15.17 10.80 -7.88
CA ARG A 77 -16.09 9.71 -8.22
C ARG A 77 -17.54 10.19 -8.08
N LEU A 78 -18.28 10.19 -9.19
CA LEU A 78 -19.73 10.39 -9.22
C LEU A 78 -20.39 9.01 -9.22
N ALA A 79 -21.24 8.72 -8.23
CA ALA A 79 -21.89 7.43 -8.08
C ALA A 79 -23.41 7.59 -7.98
N TYR A 80 -24.15 6.78 -8.72
CA TYR A 80 -25.61 6.67 -8.59
C TYR A 80 -25.97 5.67 -7.48
N GLY A 81 -27.05 5.93 -6.76
CA GLY A 81 -27.61 5.00 -5.78
C GLY A 81 -28.15 3.76 -6.49
N ILE A 82 -27.55 2.60 -6.21
CA ILE A 82 -27.97 1.30 -6.78
C ILE A 82 -28.74 0.42 -5.78
N ARG A 83 -28.80 0.81 -4.49
CA ARG A 83 -29.41 0.06 -3.39
C ARG A 83 -29.93 1.01 -2.32
N GLU A 84 -31.03 0.64 -1.69
CA GLU A 84 -31.60 1.31 -0.52
C GLU A 84 -31.04 0.72 0.78
N MET A 85 -30.86 1.55 1.81
CA MET A 85 -30.48 1.09 3.14
C MET A 85 -31.68 0.43 3.84
N PRO A 86 -31.54 -0.79 4.40
CA PRO A 86 -32.63 -1.43 5.11
C PRO A 86 -32.98 -0.62 6.37
N LYS A 87 -34.28 -0.46 6.64
CA LYS A 87 -34.76 0.16 7.89
C LYS A 87 -34.75 -0.89 8.99
N GLN A 88 -34.06 -0.63 10.09
CA GLN A 88 -34.24 -1.38 11.33
C GLN A 88 -35.57 -0.93 11.95
N GLU A 89 -36.52 -1.85 12.08
CA GLU A 89 -37.69 -1.64 12.94
C GLU A 89 -37.19 -1.69 14.39
N ALA A 90 -37.32 -0.57 15.11
CA ALA A 90 -37.04 -0.56 16.53
C ALA A 90 -38.10 -1.43 17.23
N ASP A 91 -37.67 -2.53 17.85
CA ASP A 91 -38.47 -3.33 18.77
C ASP A 91 -38.87 -2.45 19.97
N VAL A 92 -39.96 -1.69 19.84
CA VAL A 92 -40.62 -1.03 20.97
C VAL A 92 -41.43 -2.10 21.70
N LYS A 93 -40.78 -2.76 22.67
CA LYS A 93 -41.50 -3.56 23.68
C LYS A 93 -42.33 -2.61 24.53
N VAL A 94 -43.63 -2.54 24.26
CA VAL A 94 -44.61 -1.90 25.13
C VAL A 94 -44.82 -2.81 26.35
N GLU A 95 -44.08 -2.57 27.43
CA GLU A 95 -44.41 -3.14 28.73
C GLU A 95 -45.70 -2.50 29.26
N ASN A 96 -46.72 -3.34 29.41
CA ASN A 96 -48.07 -2.98 29.86
C ASN A 96 -48.08 -2.63 31.37
N PRO A 97 -48.35 -1.39 31.79
CA PRO A 97 -48.51 -1.05 33.20
C PRO A 97 -49.96 -1.26 33.63
N ALA A 98 -50.43 -2.50 33.58
CA ALA A 98 -51.71 -2.90 34.19
C ALA A 98 -51.43 -3.87 35.34
N LEU A 99 -50.85 -3.35 36.44
CA LEU A 99 -50.79 -3.96 37.77
C LEU A 99 -50.33 -2.87 38.78
N VAL A 100 -51.29 -2.08 39.26
CA VAL A 100 -51.25 -1.39 40.57
C VAL A 100 -52.57 -1.71 41.25
#